data_AF-A0A7S3V5Q5-F1
#
_entry.id   AF-A0A7S3V5Q5-F1
#
_cell.length_a   1.000
_cell.length_b   1.000
_cell.length_c   1.000
_cell.angle_alpha   90.00
_cell.angle_beta   90.00
_cell.angle_gamma   90.00
#
_symmetry.space_group_name_H-M   'P 1'
#
loop_
_entity.id
_entity.type
_entity.pdbx_description
1 polymer ?
#
loop_
_entity_poly.entity_id
_entity_poly.type
_entity_poly.pdbx_seq_one_letter_code
_entity_poly.pdbx_strand_id
1 'polypeptide(L)'
;MSSNVLIGILARCTLLIDPSGILYSIFVPASKMMYDLPHSRDQEIEADYIGLYLASDACYNPNAAKKVFALMKDDTDRMPPEFMSTHPSYDSRLSNFDKWIPEVLGKHNSDDRQKCLLIREEMKVARQRAALNAARREHNYR
;
A
#
# COMPACT_ATOMS: atom_id res chain seq x y z
N MET A 1 25.40 -10.15 4.42
CA MET A 1 25.79 -8.72 4.53
C MET A 1 24.65 -7.92 3.91
N SER A 2 24.10 -6.91 4.59
CA SER A 2 22.99 -6.14 4.02
C SER A 2 23.42 -5.47 2.72
N SER A 3 22.55 -5.44 1.71
CA SER A 3 22.82 -4.89 0.37
C SER A 3 23.43 -3.47 0.43
N ASN A 4 23.07 -2.70 1.45
CA ASN A 4 23.57 -1.34 1.69
C ASN A 4 25.07 -1.30 2.01
N VAL A 5 25.61 -2.33 2.69
CA VAL A 5 27.04 -2.44 2.99
C VAL A 5 27.83 -2.76 1.72
N LEU A 6 27.28 -3.63 0.86
CA LEU A 6 27.90 -3.98 -0.41
C LEU A 6 27.94 -2.78 -1.38
N ILE A 7 26.81 -2.06 -1.53
CA ILE A 7 26.73 -0.84 -2.34
C ILE A 7 27.67 0.24 -1.79
N GLY A 8 27.78 0.38 -0.47
CA GLY A 8 28.71 1.31 0.16
C GLY A 8 30.18 1.00 -0.09
N ILE A 9 30.56 -0.28 -0.11
CA ILE A 9 31.92 -0.72 -0.46
C ILE A 9 32.19 -0.47 -1.96
N LEU A 10 31.25 -0.87 -2.83
CA LEU A 10 31.34 -0.66 -4.28
C LEU A 10 31.45 0.81 -4.66
N ALA A 11 30.64 1.67 -4.03
CA ALA A 11 30.71 3.11 -4.21
C ALA A 11 32.11 3.64 -3.85
N ARG A 12 32.68 3.24 -2.70
CA ARG A 12 34.04 3.66 -2.33
C ARG A 12 35.13 3.12 -3.26
N CYS A 13 34.95 1.95 -3.86
CA CYS A 13 35.87 1.42 -4.86
C CYS A 13 35.91 2.27 -6.14
N THR A 14 34.84 2.99 -6.48
CA THR A 14 34.86 3.92 -7.64
C THR A 14 35.89 5.04 -7.47
N LEU A 15 36.17 5.45 -6.23
CA LEU A 15 37.21 6.46 -5.92
C LEU A 15 38.64 5.93 -6.13
N LEU A 16 38.82 4.61 -6.21
CA LEU A 16 40.10 3.99 -6.55
C LEU A 16 40.38 4.00 -8.06
N ILE A 17 39.32 4.01 -8.87
CA ILE A 17 39.39 4.01 -10.35
C ILE A 17 39.36 5.45 -10.87
N ASP A 18 38.56 6.31 -10.25
CA ASP A 18 38.44 7.73 -10.56
C ASP A 18 38.55 8.56 -9.27
N PRO A 19 39.76 9.00 -8.88
CA PRO A 19 39.97 9.80 -7.69
C PRO A 19 39.41 11.23 -7.81
N SER A 20 38.98 11.67 -9.01
CA SER A 20 38.29 12.95 -9.18
C SER A 20 36.88 12.95 -8.59
N GLY A 21 36.32 11.77 -8.32
CA GLY A 21 35.01 11.59 -7.68
C GLY A 21 33.83 11.74 -8.63
N ILE A 22 34.06 11.93 -9.94
CA ILE A 22 32.99 12.01 -10.94
C ILE A 22 32.22 10.70 -10.99
N LEU A 23 32.92 9.57 -11.04
CA LEU A 23 32.28 8.25 -11.07
C LEU A 23 31.46 7.98 -9.80
N TYR A 24 31.98 8.36 -8.63
CA TYR A 24 31.29 8.26 -7.35
C TYR A 24 29.99 9.10 -7.35
N SER A 25 30.06 10.33 -7.88
CA SER A 25 28.92 11.25 -7.93
C SER A 25 27.77 10.78 -8.83
N ILE A 26 28.06 9.96 -9.85
CA ILE A 26 27.06 9.36 -10.74
C ILE A 26 26.57 8.02 -10.18
N PHE A 27 27.47 7.20 -9.63
CA PHE A 27 27.16 5.85 -9.19
C PHE A 27 26.17 5.80 -8.03
N VAL A 28 26.35 6.67 -7.02
CA VAL A 28 25.48 6.71 -5.82
C VAL A 28 24.01 7.03 -6.14
N PRO A 29 23.67 8.09 -6.92
CA PRO A 29 22.29 8.31 -7.32
C PRO A 29 21.77 7.24 -8.27
N ALA A 30 22.60 6.69 -9.16
CA ALA A 30 22.21 5.61 -10.06
C ALA A 30 21.84 4.32 -9.30
N SER A 31 22.63 3.93 -8.28
CA SER A 31 22.33 2.76 -7.46
C SER A 31 21.02 2.92 -6.68
N LYS A 32 20.74 4.14 -6.19
CA LYS A 32 19.46 4.44 -5.53
C LYS A 32 18.26 4.28 -6.47
N MET A 33 18.40 4.73 -7.72
CA MET A 33 17.35 4.60 -8.74
C MET A 33 17.16 3.17 -9.25
N MET A 34 18.25 2.40 -9.38
CA MET A 34 18.21 1.08 -9.99
C MET A 34 18.06 -0.08 -9.02
N TYR A 35 18.41 0.10 -7.75
CA TYR A 35 18.40 -0.98 -6.76
C TYR A 35 17.39 -0.71 -5.64
N ASP A 36 17.50 0.43 -4.95
CA ASP A 36 16.65 0.70 -3.78
C ASP A 36 15.19 0.97 -4.18
N LEU A 37 14.98 1.79 -5.20
CA LEU A 37 13.67 2.20 -5.68
C LEU A 37 12.78 1.06 -6.23
N PRO A 38 13.27 0.11 -7.06
CA PRO A 38 12.45 -1.02 -7.51
C PRO A 38 12.21 -2.05 -6.40
N HIS A 39 13.21 -2.35 -5.56
CA HIS A 39 13.03 -3.32 -4.46
C HIS A 39 12.01 -2.83 -3.43
N SER A 40 12.01 -1.53 -3.12
CA SER A 40 10.97 -0.90 -2.29
C SER A 40 9.57 -1.04 -2.91
N ARG A 41 9.44 -0.97 -4.24
CA ARG A 41 8.15 -1.07 -4.91
C ARG A 41 7.58 -2.49 -4.87
N ASP A 42 8.41 -3.51 -5.05
CA ASP A 42 7.97 -4.90 -4.94
C ASP A 42 7.45 -5.21 -3.52
N GLN A 43 8.12 -4.69 -2.49
CA GLN A 43 7.67 -4.82 -1.10
C GLN A 43 6.31 -4.14 -0.84
N GLU A 44 6.07 -2.97 -1.43
CA GLU A 44 4.80 -2.25 -1.30
C GLU A 44 3.66 -2.96 -2.06
N ILE A 45 3.94 -3.52 -3.24
CA ILE A 45 2.99 -4.34 -4.02
C ILE A 45 2.61 -5.61 -3.23
N GLU A 46 3.59 -6.27 -2.63
CA GLU A 46 3.37 -7.45 -1.78
C GLU A 46 2.56 -7.08 -0.53
N ALA A 47 2.92 -5.98 0.14
CA ALA A 47 2.21 -5.48 1.32
C ALA A 47 0.73 -5.18 1.00
N ASP A 48 0.45 -4.59 -0.17
CA ASP A 48 -0.91 -4.33 -0.63
C ASP A 48 -1.72 -5.60 -0.85
N TYR A 49 -1.14 -6.58 -1.54
CA TYR A 49 -1.78 -7.86 -1.80
C TYR A 49 -2.09 -8.62 -0.50
N ILE A 50 -1.09 -8.75 0.38
CA ILE A 50 -1.23 -9.41 1.68
C ILE A 50 -2.24 -8.65 2.55
N GLY A 51 -2.21 -7.32 2.53
CA GLY A 51 -3.18 -6.48 3.23
C GLY A 51 -4.63 -6.73 2.78
N LEU A 52 -4.87 -6.85 1.47
CA LEU A 52 -6.20 -7.20 0.94
C LEU A 52 -6.62 -8.62 1.36
N TYR A 53 -5.69 -9.57 1.35
CA TYR A 53 -5.94 -10.93 1.79
C TYR A 53 -6.33 -10.97 3.27
N LEU A 54 -5.54 -10.34 4.16
CA LEU A 54 -5.81 -10.26 5.58
C LEU A 54 -7.10 -9.51 5.90
N ALA A 55 -7.41 -8.44 5.15
CA ALA A 55 -8.68 -7.75 5.28
C ALA A 55 -9.86 -8.67 4.92
N SER A 56 -9.74 -9.45 3.84
CA SER A 56 -10.75 -10.43 3.45
C SER A 56 -10.91 -11.52 4.52
N ASP A 57 -9.80 -12.07 5.01
CA ASP A 57 -9.73 -13.12 6.05
C ASP A 57 -10.37 -12.66 7.36
N ALA A 58 -10.09 -11.43 7.79
CA ALA A 58 -10.73 -10.79 8.94
C ALA A 58 -12.18 -10.32 8.70
N CYS A 59 -12.82 -10.77 7.61
CA CYS A 59 -14.18 -10.44 7.20
C CYS A 59 -14.46 -8.95 6.92
N TYR A 60 -13.42 -8.11 6.77
CA TYR A 60 -13.56 -6.75 6.24
C TYR A 60 -13.91 -6.77 4.75
N ASN A 61 -14.37 -5.64 4.21
CA ASN A 61 -14.63 -5.49 2.78
C ASN A 61 -13.37 -4.99 2.06
N PRO A 62 -12.68 -5.80 1.23
CA PRO A 62 -11.48 -5.38 0.51
C PRO A 62 -11.71 -4.17 -0.41
N ASN A 63 -12.94 -3.96 -0.90
CA ASN A 63 -13.29 -2.80 -1.72
C ASN A 63 -13.16 -1.46 -0.97
N ALA A 64 -13.17 -1.49 0.37
CA ALA A 64 -12.94 -0.29 1.16
C ALA A 64 -11.52 0.25 0.96
N ALA A 65 -10.52 -0.62 0.74
CA ALA A 65 -9.16 -0.20 0.44
C ALA A 65 -9.12 0.60 -0.87
N LYS A 66 -9.75 0.10 -1.94
CA LYS A 66 -9.87 0.83 -3.22
C LYS A 66 -10.45 2.24 -3.02
N LYS A 67 -11.49 2.37 -2.20
CA LYS A 67 -12.11 3.67 -1.90
C LYS A 67 -11.14 4.62 -1.18
N VAL A 68 -10.42 4.14 -0.17
CA VAL A 68 -9.44 4.96 0.57
C VAL A 68 -8.35 5.48 -0.38
N PHE A 69 -7.78 4.61 -1.20
CA PHE A 69 -6.72 4.99 -2.13
C PHE A 69 -7.20 5.89 -3.27
N ALA A 70 -8.46 5.74 -3.72
CA ALA A 70 -9.07 6.68 -4.66
C ALA A 70 -9.21 8.08 -4.04
N LEU A 71 -9.67 8.17 -2.79
CA LEU A 71 -9.78 9.46 -2.08
C LEU A 71 -8.40 10.10 -1.85
N MET A 72 -7.38 9.31 -1.52
CA MET A 72 -6.01 9.80 -1.38
C MET A 72 -5.45 10.33 -2.71
N LYS A 73 -5.78 9.68 -3.83
CA LYS A 73 -5.40 10.15 -5.16
C LYS A 73 -6.03 11.51 -5.44
N ASP A 74 -7.32 11.67 -5.15
CA ASP A 74 -8.05 12.91 -5.39
C ASP A 74 -7.55 14.07 -4.52
N ASP A 75 -7.00 13.78 -3.33
CA ASP A 75 -6.42 14.77 -2.40
C ASP A 75 -4.95 15.12 -2.72
N THR A 76 -4.33 14.43 -3.69
CA THR A 76 -2.90 14.64 -4.02
C THR A 76 -2.73 15.49 -5.28
N ASP A 77 -2.36 16.76 -5.11
CA ASP A 77 -2.16 17.72 -6.22
C ASP A 77 -0.93 17.43 -7.10
N ARG A 78 0.12 16.80 -6.55
CA ARG A 78 1.38 16.51 -7.27
C ARG A 78 2.03 15.24 -6.75
N MET A 79 2.01 14.18 -7.54
CA MET A 79 2.78 12.97 -7.27
C MET A 79 4.00 12.91 -8.20
N PRO A 80 5.22 12.68 -7.67
CA PRO A 80 6.38 12.45 -8.52
C PRO A 80 6.14 11.22 -9.42
N PRO A 81 6.63 11.23 -10.66
CA PRO A 81 6.57 10.06 -11.54
C PRO A 81 7.01 8.79 -10.82
N GLU A 82 6.29 7.69 -11.05
CA GLU A 82 6.46 6.42 -10.33
C GLU A 82 7.90 5.89 -10.34
N PHE A 83 8.67 6.19 -11.38
CA PHE A 83 10.08 5.80 -11.48
C PHE A 83 11.01 6.51 -10.47
N MET A 84 10.60 7.66 -9.91
CA MET A 84 11.34 8.42 -8.90
C MET A 84 10.82 8.21 -7.47
N SER A 85 9.76 7.42 -7.30
CA SER A 85 9.07 7.21 -6.01
C SER A 85 9.37 5.82 -5.45
N THR A 86 9.50 5.73 -4.13
CA THR A 86 9.63 4.45 -3.39
C THR A 86 8.30 3.71 -3.26
N HIS A 87 7.19 4.42 -3.48
CA HIS A 87 5.85 3.85 -3.48
C HIS A 87 5.27 3.81 -4.90
N PRO A 88 4.52 2.76 -5.27
CA PRO A 88 3.82 2.70 -6.55
C PRO A 88 2.78 3.82 -6.65
N SER A 89 2.49 4.24 -7.88
CA SER A 89 1.51 5.29 -8.12
C SER A 89 0.10 4.83 -7.71
N TYR A 90 -0.76 5.77 -7.31
CA TYR A 90 -2.17 5.48 -7.00
C TYR A 90 -2.88 4.76 -8.16
N ASP A 91 -2.58 5.11 -9.41
CA ASP A 91 -3.17 4.45 -10.58
C ASP A 91 -2.74 2.99 -10.73
N SER A 92 -1.44 2.71 -10.58
CA SER A 92 -0.90 1.35 -10.58
C SER A 92 -1.53 0.51 -9.46
N ARG A 93 -1.68 1.09 -8.25
CA ARG A 93 -2.32 0.41 -7.10
C ARG A 93 -3.80 0.12 -7.36
N LEU A 94 -4.56 1.08 -7.86
CA LEU A 94 -5.99 0.89 -8.17
C LEU A 94 -6.19 -0.20 -9.24
N SER A 95 -5.34 -0.22 -10.27
CA SER A 95 -5.33 -1.29 -11.28
C SER A 95 -5.00 -2.66 -10.68
N ASN A 96 -4.07 -2.74 -9.73
CA ASN A 96 -3.76 -3.98 -9.04
C ASN A 96 -4.92 -4.45 -8.15
N PHE A 97 -5.58 -3.53 -7.43
CA PHE A 97 -6.76 -3.86 -6.63
C PHE A 97 -7.90 -4.42 -7.47
N ASP A 98 -8.12 -3.90 -8.69
CA ASP A 98 -9.13 -4.43 -9.60
C ASP A 98 -8.88 -5.88 -10.01
N LYS A 99 -7.62 -6.32 -10.00
CA LYS A 99 -7.23 -7.71 -10.25
C LYS A 99 -7.31 -8.58 -9.00
N TRP A 100 -6.81 -8.08 -7.87
CA TRP A 100 -6.65 -8.88 -6.65
C TRP A 100 -7.92 -9.00 -5.82
N ILE A 101 -8.79 -7.99 -5.79
CA ILE A 101 -10.02 -8.04 -4.98
C ILE A 101 -10.92 -9.24 -5.35
N PRO A 102 -11.21 -9.51 -6.63
CA PRO A 102 -11.98 -10.70 -7.01
C PRO A 102 -11.29 -12.01 -6.59
N GLU A 103 -9.96 -12.05 -6.70
CA GLU A 103 -9.15 -13.22 -6.33
C GLU A 103 -9.23 -13.50 -4.82
N VAL A 104 -8.93 -12.51 -3.97
CA VAL A 104 -8.94 -12.69 -2.51
C VAL A 104 -10.34 -13.01 -1.99
N LEU A 105 -11.39 -12.42 -2.58
CA LEU A 105 -12.78 -12.77 -2.26
C LEU A 105 -13.15 -14.19 -2.72
N GLY A 106 -12.50 -14.69 -3.77
CA GLY A 106 -12.68 -16.05 -4.30
C GLY A 106 -12.03 -17.13 -3.45
N LYS A 107 -10.99 -16.82 -2.66
CA LYS A 107 -10.22 -17.82 -1.87
C LYS A 107 -10.97 -18.41 -0.67
N HIS A 108 -12.09 -17.83 -0.28
CA HIS A 108 -12.89 -18.31 0.86
C HIS A 108 -13.82 -19.45 0.46
N ASN A 109 -13.86 -20.52 1.26
CA ASN A 109 -14.85 -21.58 1.12
C ASN A 109 -16.28 -21.06 1.41
N SER A 110 -17.31 -21.86 1.13
CA SER A 110 -18.71 -21.48 1.34
C SER A 110 -19.04 -21.10 2.79
N ASP A 111 -18.43 -21.80 3.74
CA ASP A 111 -18.78 -21.72 5.16
C ASP A 111 -18.19 -20.44 5.79
N ASP A 112 -16.94 -20.13 5.45
CA ASP A 112 -16.25 -18.89 5.84
C ASP A 112 -16.93 -17.67 5.23
N ARG A 113 -17.44 -17.80 3.99
CA ARG A 113 -18.21 -16.73 3.34
C ARG A 113 -19.48 -16.38 4.13
N GLN A 114 -20.24 -17.39 4.56
CA GLN A 114 -21.47 -17.19 5.34
C GLN A 114 -21.17 -16.50 6.68
N LYS A 115 -20.13 -16.96 7.38
CA LYS A 115 -19.66 -16.35 8.64
C LYS A 115 -19.30 -14.88 8.46
N CYS A 116 -18.51 -14.57 7.43
CA CYS A 116 -18.13 -13.19 7.15
C CYS A 116 -19.32 -12.31 6.75
N LEU A 117 -20.33 -12.85 6.05
CA LEU A 117 -21.55 -12.10 5.74
C LEU A 117 -22.31 -11.71 7.02
N LEU A 118 -22.44 -12.63 7.97
CA LEU A 118 -23.11 -12.35 9.26
C LEU A 118 -22.37 -11.25 10.03
N ILE A 119 -21.04 -11.36 10.18
CA ILE A 119 -20.23 -10.35 10.84
C ILE A 119 -20.39 -8.98 10.16
N ARG A 120 -20.43 -8.95 8.82
CA ARG A 120 -20.62 -7.70 8.07
C ARG A 120 -21.99 -7.06 8.33
N GLU A 121 -23.06 -7.85 8.42
CA GLU A 121 -24.39 -7.34 8.75
C GLU A 121 -24.45 -6.81 10.19
N GLU A 122 -23.86 -7.53 11.16
CA GLU A 122 -23.76 -7.05 12.54
C GLU A 122 -23.01 -5.71 12.63
N MET A 123 -21.89 -5.59 11.91
CA MET A 123 -21.12 -4.34 11.85
C MET A 123 -21.91 -3.18 11.22
N LYS A 124 -22.74 -3.45 10.21
CA LYS A 124 -23.63 -2.42 9.63
C LYS A 124 -24.65 -1.93 10.65
N VAL A 125 -25.31 -2.86 11.36
CA VAL A 125 -26.29 -2.52 12.40
C VAL A 125 -25.64 -1.75 13.54
N ALA A 126 -24.44 -2.15 13.97
CA ALA A 126 -23.68 -1.43 15.00
C ALA A 126 -23.38 0.02 14.58
N ARG A 127 -22.96 0.24 13.33
CA ARG A 127 -22.73 1.60 12.78
C ARG A 127 -24.00 2.43 12.76
N GLN A 128 -25.13 1.87 12.34
CA GLN A 128 -26.41 2.56 12.34
C GLN A 128 -26.85 2.95 13.75
N ARG A 129 -26.73 2.04 14.71
CA ARG A 129 -27.02 2.32 16.12
C ARG A 129 -26.11 3.43 16.67
N ALA A 130 -24.82 3.39 16.35
CA ALA A 130 -23.88 4.44 16.76
C ALA A 130 -24.25 5.82 16.18
N ALA A 131 -24.64 5.87 14.90
CA ALA A 131 -25.10 7.10 14.24
C ALA A 131 -26.40 7.65 14.86
N LEU A 132 -27.38 6.78 15.12
CA LEU A 132 -28.63 7.15 15.81
C LEU A 132 -28.35 7.69 17.22
N ASN A 133 -27.46 7.02 17.96
CA ASN A 133 -27.05 7.47 19.29
C ASN A 133 -26.33 8.82 19.25
N ALA A 134 -25.52 9.08 18.22
CA ALA A 134 -24.90 10.39 18.01
C ALA A 134 -25.96 11.48 17.77
N ALA A 135 -26.91 11.25 16.85
CA ALA A 135 -27.99 12.19 16.57
C ALA A 135 -28.89 12.45 17.79
N ARG A 136 -29.19 11.42 18.59
CA ARG A 136 -29.96 11.57 19.84
C ARG A 136 -29.22 12.43 20.86
N ARG A 137 -27.89 12.29 20.97
CA ARG A 137 -27.07 13.14 21.86
C ARG A 137 -27.11 14.60 21.43
N GLU A 138 -27.05 14.87 20.12
CA GLU A 138 -27.16 16.23 19.59
C GLU A 138 -28.54 16.86 19.85
N HIS A 139 -29.62 16.09 19.70
CA HIS A 139 -30.97 16.57 20.01
C HIS A 139 -31.14 16.91 21.50
N ASN A 140 -30.59 16.09 22.41
CA ASN A 140 -30.69 16.33 23.86
C ASN A 140 -29.85 17.53 24.36
N TYR A 141 -28.96 18.08 23.54
CA TYR A 141 -28.14 19.25 23.88
C TYR A 141 -28.73 20.57 23.36
N ARG A 142 -29.78 20.52 22.52
CA ARG A 142 -30.56 21.70 22.08
C ARG A 142 -31.78 21.90 22.96
#